data_AF-A0A7H9E9J8-F1
#
_entry.id   AF-A0A7H9E9J8-F1
#
_cell.length_a   1.000
_cell.length_b   1.000
_cell.length_c   1.000
_cell.angle_alpha   90.00
_cell.angle_beta   90.00
_cell.angle_gamma   90.00
#
_symmetry.space_group_name_H-M   'P 1'
#
loop_
_entity.id
_entity.type
_entity.pdbx_description
1 polymer ?
#
loop_
_entity_poly.entity_id
_entity_poly.type
_entity_poly.pdbx_seq_one_letter_code
_entity_poly.pdbx_strand_id
1 'polypeptide(L)'
;MKIELQVGTRATTKDFRNTYKARYLVEHGWRIDSVVKPMVAGLTNRVDLISVPTKYGQLVVKNEDMLTYVGNNVWDVRSSK
;
A
#
# COMPACT_ATOMS: atom_id res chain seq x y z
N MET A 1 19.61 6.22 -1.33
CA MET A 1 19.34 5.11 -2.25
C MET A 1 18.05 5.42 -3.00
N LYS A 2 18.11 5.61 -4.33
CA LYS A 2 16.92 5.78 -5.17
C LYS A 2 16.61 4.40 -5.74
N ILE A 3 15.78 3.62 -5.03
CA ILE A 3 15.24 2.40 -5.63
C ILE A 3 14.14 2.88 -6.57
N GLU A 4 14.33 2.69 -7.85
CA GLU A 4 13.29 2.93 -8.85
C GLU A 4 12.37 1.70 -8.90
N LEU A 5 11.06 1.91 -8.83
CA LEU A 5 10.07 0.84 -8.86
C LEU A 5 9.93 0.29 -10.28
N GLN A 6 10.53 -0.86 -10.55
CA GLN A 6 10.48 -1.51 -11.85
C GLN A 6 9.22 -2.36 -12.03
N VAL A 7 8.73 -2.48 -13.26
CA VAL A 7 7.67 -3.43 -13.62
C VAL A 7 8.11 -4.85 -13.23
N GLY A 8 7.22 -5.60 -12.59
CA GLY A 8 7.49 -6.92 -12.05
C GLY A 8 8.02 -6.93 -10.62
N THR A 9 8.35 -5.77 -10.02
CA THR A 9 8.71 -5.69 -8.61
C THR A 9 7.57 -6.23 -7.75
N ARG A 10 7.88 -7.20 -6.90
CA ARG A 10 6.91 -7.93 -6.09
C ARG A 10 7.37 -8.02 -4.64
N ALA A 11 6.50 -7.63 -3.71
CA ALA A 11 6.74 -7.70 -2.28
C ALA A 11 5.41 -7.61 -1.52
N THR A 12 5.43 -7.80 -0.21
CA THR A 12 4.23 -7.55 0.61
C THR A 12 3.92 -6.05 0.66
N THR A 13 2.66 -5.69 0.92
CA THR A 13 2.27 -4.30 1.16
C THR A 13 3.15 -3.66 2.26
N LYS A 14 3.43 -4.40 3.33
CA LYS A 14 4.30 -3.97 4.43
C LYS A 14 5.72 -3.66 3.95
N ASP A 15 6.30 -4.53 3.12
CA ASP A 15 7.67 -4.35 2.62
C ASP A 15 7.79 -3.14 1.69
N PHE A 16 6.78 -2.90 0.85
CA PHE A 16 6.72 -1.68 0.04
C PHE A 16 6.71 -0.41 0.92
N ARG A 17 5.90 -0.39 1.99
CA ARG A 17 5.85 0.76 2.93
C ARG A 17 7.18 0.98 3.65
N ASN A 18 7.89 -0.09 3.96
CA ASN A 18 9.18 0.00 4.66
C ASN A 18 10.32 0.41 3.72
N THR A 19 10.20 0.08 2.43
CA THR A 19 11.24 0.30 1.43
C THR A 19 11.14 1.68 0.78
N TYR A 20 9.92 2.15 0.49
CA TYR A 20 9.67 3.39 -0.24
C TYR A 20 9.03 4.45 0.63
N LYS A 21 9.35 5.72 0.34
CA LYS A 21 8.68 6.85 0.99
C LYS A 21 7.20 6.88 0.60
N ALA A 22 6.31 7.19 1.54
CA ALA A 22 4.86 7.27 1.29
C ALA A 22 4.50 8.14 0.07
N ARG A 23 5.14 9.32 -0.08
CA ARG A 23 4.92 10.20 -1.25
C ARG A 23 5.20 9.50 -2.59
N TYR A 24 6.24 8.67 -2.64
CA TYR A 24 6.62 7.96 -3.85
C TYR A 24 5.60 6.87 -4.18
N LEU A 25 5.09 6.18 -3.17
CA LEU A 25 4.01 5.20 -3.36
C LEU A 25 2.72 5.86 -3.84
N VAL A 26 2.38 7.06 -3.32
CA VAL A 26 1.22 7.85 -3.77
C VAL A 26 1.38 8.29 -5.23
N GLU A 27 2.56 8.74 -5.63
CA GLU A 27 2.89 9.03 -7.05
C GLU A 27 2.70 7.78 -7.94
N HIS A 28 2.86 6.58 -7.37
CA HIS A 28 2.64 5.28 -8.03
C HIS A 28 1.23 4.71 -7.80
N GLY A 29 0.27 5.59 -7.47
CA GLY A 29 -1.15 5.29 -7.44
C GLY A 29 -1.70 4.80 -6.10
N TRP A 30 -0.85 4.58 -5.08
CA TRP A 30 -1.34 4.20 -3.75
C TRP A 30 -2.22 5.30 -3.16
N ARG A 31 -3.29 4.90 -2.48
CA ARG A 31 -4.06 5.77 -1.60
C ARG A 31 -3.82 5.34 -0.17
N ILE A 32 -3.57 6.32 0.70
CA ILE A 32 -3.29 6.10 2.11
C ILE A 32 -4.21 7.04 2.89
N ASP A 33 -5.27 6.47 3.43
CA ASP A 33 -6.24 7.18 4.27
C ASP A 33 -5.99 6.84 5.73
N SER A 34 -5.72 7.84 6.56
CA SER A 34 -5.49 7.61 7.99
C SER A 34 -6.77 7.83 8.79
N VAL A 35 -7.13 6.84 9.59
CA VAL A 35 -8.27 6.91 10.53
C VAL A 35 -7.74 6.91 11.95
N VAL A 36 -8.28 7.79 12.79
CA VAL A 36 -8.01 7.80 14.22
C VAL A 36 -9.04 6.90 14.91
N LYS A 37 -8.60 5.81 15.53
CA LYS A 37 -9.45 4.89 16.30
C LYS A 37 -9.21 5.07 17.80
N PRO A 38 -10.25 5.19 18.64
CA PRO A 38 -10.09 5.09 20.08
C PRO A 38 -9.62 3.68 20.45
N MET A 39 -8.59 3.57 21.29
CA MET A 39 -8.19 2.31 21.92
C MET A 39 -8.83 2.19 23.30
N VAL A 40 -8.65 3.22 24.13
CA VAL A 40 -9.27 3.40 25.46
C VAL A 40 -9.54 4.88 25.69
N ALA A 41 -10.24 5.23 26.78
CA ALA A 41 -10.48 6.63 27.13
C ALA A 41 -9.16 7.43 27.19
N GLY A 42 -9.05 8.48 26.38
CA GLY A 42 -7.85 9.33 26.29
C GLY A 42 -6.70 8.78 25.44
N LEU A 43 -6.80 7.56 24.88
CA LEU A 43 -5.77 6.99 24.01
C LEU A 43 -6.34 6.66 22.63
N THR A 44 -5.79 7.28 21.60
CA THR A 44 -6.14 7.02 20.20
C THR A 44 -4.98 6.37 19.46
N ASN A 45 -5.30 5.45 18.54
CA ASN A 45 -4.35 4.89 17.59
C ASN A 45 -4.66 5.40 16.18
N ARG A 46 -3.62 5.71 15.40
CA ARG A 46 -3.76 6.05 13.98
C ARG A 46 -3.57 4.79 13.16
N VAL A 47 -4.56 4.46 12.34
CA VAL A 47 -4.53 3.29 11.45
C VAL A 47 -4.59 3.80 10.02
N ASP A 48 -3.64 3.36 9.19
CA ASP A 48 -3.65 3.63 7.76
C ASP A 48 -4.44 2.55 7.03
N LEU A 49 -5.45 2.97 6.27
CA LEU A 49 -6.14 2.20 5.26
C LEU A 49 -5.44 2.45 3.92
N ILE A 50 -5.09 1.37 3.22
CA ILE A 50 -4.30 1.46 2.00
C ILE A 50 -5.09 0.82 0.88
N SER A 51 -5.16 1.49 -0.26
CA SER A 51 -5.65 0.91 -1.51
C SER A 51 -4.70 1.14 -2.66
N VAL A 52 -4.71 0.23 -3.64
CA VAL A 52 -3.92 0.33 -4.86
C VAL A 52 -4.81 0.23 -6.10
N PRO A 53 -4.45 0.89 -7.22
CA PRO A 53 -5.16 0.75 -8.48
C PRO A 53 -4.83 -0.62 -9.09
N THR A 54 -5.87 -1.37 -9.43
CA THR A 54 -5.78 -2.62 -10.20
C THR A 54 -6.46 -2.42 -11.55
N LYS A 55 -6.33 -3.39 -12.47
CA LYS A 55 -7.09 -3.38 -13.72
C LYS A 55 -8.62 -3.41 -13.54
N TYR A 56 -9.11 -3.71 -12.33
CA TYR A 56 -10.52 -3.79 -11.99
C TYR A 56 -11.00 -2.60 -11.14
N GLY A 57 -10.15 -1.57 -10.94
CA GLY A 57 -10.42 -0.45 -10.06
C GLY A 57 -9.57 -0.47 -8.79
N GLN A 58 -9.93 0.34 -7.80
CA GLN A 58 -9.19 0.46 -6.54
C GLN A 58 -9.49 -0.73 -5.62
N LEU A 59 -8.44 -1.34 -5.06
CA LEU A 59 -8.56 -2.46 -4.13
C LEU A 59 -7.86 -2.14 -2.80
N VAL A 60 -8.57 -2.33 -1.70
CA VAL A 60 -8.01 -2.22 -0.34
C VAL A 60 -7.10 -3.41 -0.05
N VAL A 61 -5.94 -3.15 0.52
CA VAL A 61 -4.90 -4.17 0.78
C VAL A 61 -4.52 -4.25 2.25
N LYS A 62 -4.20 -5.45 2.70
CA LYS A 62 -3.61 -5.74 4.00
C LYS A 62 -2.09 -5.72 3.92
N ASN A 63 -1.43 -5.64 5.07
CA ASN A 63 0.03 -5.63 5.15
C ASN A 63 0.66 -6.89 4.56
N GLU A 64 -0.03 -8.03 4.67
CA GLU A 64 0.40 -9.36 4.26
C GLU A 64 0.06 -9.68 2.80
N ASP A 65 -0.77 -8.85 2.16
CA ASP A 65 -1.10 -9.03 0.74
C ASP A 65 0.14 -8.82 -0.12
N MET A 66 0.25 -9.64 -1.16
CA MET A 66 1.36 -9.61 -2.08
C MET A 66 1.02 -8.70 -3.26
N LEU A 67 1.81 -7.65 -3.44
CA LEU A 67 1.63 -6.68 -4.52
C LEU A 67 2.70 -6.90 -5.59
N THR A 68 2.31 -6.83 -6.86
CA THR A 68 3.23 -6.79 -7.99
C THR A 68 2.96 -5.53 -8.81
N TYR A 69 3.97 -4.69 -9.01
CA TYR A 69 3.83 -3.51 -9.84
C TYR A 69 3.80 -3.92 -11.31
N VAL A 70 2.72 -3.62 -12.03
CA VAL A 70 2.58 -4.00 -13.45
C VAL A 70 2.79 -2.83 -14.41
N GLY A 71 3.19 -1.66 -13.90
CA GLY A 71 3.42 -0.45 -14.67
C GLY A 71 2.19 0.44 -14.77
N ASN A 72 2.39 1.70 -15.19
CA ASN A 72 1.34 2.71 -15.37
C ASN A 72 0.43 2.86 -14.13
N ASN A 73 1.02 2.82 -12.93
CA ASN A 73 0.30 2.89 -11.64
C ASN A 73 -0.71 1.75 -11.42
N VAL A 74 -0.61 0.64 -12.15
CA VAL A 74 -1.44 -0.54 -11.95
C VAL A 74 -0.68 -1.60 -11.15
N TRP A 75 -1.42 -2.29 -10.29
CA TRP A 75 -0.91 -3.32 -9.39
C TRP A 75 -1.73 -4.62 -9.55
N ASP A 76 -1.04 -5.75 -9.53
CA ASP A 76 -1.65 -7.06 -9.28
C ASP A 76 -1.59 -7.34 -7.77
N VAL A 77 -2.70 -7.82 -7.22
CA VAL A 77 -2.84 -8.10 -5.79
C VAL A 77 -3.19 -9.56 -5.60
N ARG A 78 -2.42 -10.25 -4.76
CA ARG A 78 -2.76 -11.59 -4.27
C ARG A 78 -2.96 -11.53 -2.77
N SER A 79 -4.20 -11.75 -2.36
CA SER A 79 -4.55 -11.71 -0.95
C SER A 79 -3.84 -12.80 -0.17
N SER A 80 -3.34 -12.47 1.02
CA SER A 80 -2.93 -13.49 1.98
C SER A 80 -4.18 -14.29 2.40
N LYS A 81 -4.06 -15.62 2.46
CA LYS A 81 -5.13 -16.48 2.99
C LYS A 81 -5.42 -16.18 4.46
#